data_AF-A0AAF0WJQ3-F1
#
_entry.id   AF-A0AAF0WJQ3-F1
#
_cell.length_a   1.000
_cell.length_b   1.000
_cell.length_c   1.000
_cell.angle_alpha   90.00
_cell.angle_beta   90.00
_cell.angle_gamma   90.00
#
_symmetry.space_group_name_H-M   'P 1'
#
loop_
_entity.id
_entity.type
_entity.pdbx_description
1 polymer ?
#
loop_
_entity_poly.entity_id
_entity_poly.type
_entity_poly.pdbx_seq_one_letter_code
_entity_poly.pdbx_strand_id
1 'polypeptide(L)'
;MITCSEFVFDPAKWTRAQIDEDFLNLSTRFKAVRSIVRVPDLDPKHKIAILASKQDHCLVDMLLGWQDGRLPVDIKCVISNHERGPNTHVRRFLERHGIPYHHVDTTKEDKSEEGILDLVQDTDFLVLARYMQVLSGNFLEAYGKDVINIHHGLLPSFKGGNPSKQAFEAGVKLIGATAHFVTKELDEGPIIEQMVDTVSHRDNLPSFVQKSQNLEKQCLAKAIESYCQLRVLPYEQNRTVVF
;
A
#
# COMPACT_ATOMS: atom_id res chain seq x y z
N MET A 1 -7.43 11.63 32.62
CA MET A 1 -6.22 12.11 31.93
C MET A 1 -5.45 10.88 31.46
N ILE A 2 -5.39 10.65 30.16
CA ILE A 2 -4.47 9.65 29.60
C ILE A 2 -3.11 10.32 29.62
N THR A 3 -2.26 9.94 30.56
CA THR A 3 -0.86 10.37 30.56
C THR A 3 -0.17 9.70 29.38
N CYS A 4 0.16 10.49 28.36
CA CYS A 4 1.04 10.03 27.29
C CYS A 4 2.46 9.97 27.88
N SER A 5 2.93 8.76 28.17
CA SER A 5 4.32 8.56 28.57
C SER A 5 5.14 8.48 27.29
N GLU A 6 5.92 9.51 27.00
CA GLU A 6 6.92 9.44 25.93
C GLU A 6 8.03 8.47 26.33
N PHE A 7 8.15 7.38 25.59
CA PHE A 7 9.26 6.43 25.75
C PHE A 7 10.32 6.76 24.70
N VAL A 8 11.51 7.14 25.16
CA VAL A 8 12.68 7.33 24.29
C VAL A 8 13.53 6.07 24.36
N PHE A 9 13.64 5.36 23.24
CA PHE A 9 14.49 4.19 23.15
C PHE A 9 15.97 4.55 23.29
N ASP A 10 16.64 3.96 24.29
CA ASP A 10 18.07 4.11 24.55
C ASP A 10 18.74 2.73 24.38
N PRO A 11 19.40 2.46 23.23
CA PRO A 11 19.99 1.15 22.95
C PRO A 11 21.14 0.77 23.89
N ALA A 12 21.72 1.75 24.60
CA ALA A 12 22.76 1.47 25.60
C ALA A 12 22.16 0.95 26.92
N LYS A 13 20.90 1.29 27.22
CA LYS A 13 20.19 0.83 28.42
C LYS A 13 19.31 -0.37 28.15
N TRP A 14 18.64 -0.39 27.00
CA TRP A 14 17.75 -1.46 26.57
C TRP A 14 18.23 -2.00 25.23
N THR A 15 18.88 -3.15 25.25
CA THR A 15 19.29 -3.78 23.99
C THR A 15 18.06 -4.24 23.20
N ARG A 16 18.21 -4.43 21.89
CA ARG A 16 17.10 -4.90 21.06
C ARG A 16 16.53 -6.25 21.54
N ALA A 17 17.42 -7.18 21.90
CA ALA A 17 17.03 -8.48 22.44
C ALA A 17 16.20 -8.36 23.72
N GLN A 18 16.56 -7.43 24.61
CA GLN A 18 15.82 -7.19 25.84
C GLN A 18 14.43 -6.61 25.57
N ILE A 19 14.32 -5.66 24.64
CA ILE A 19 13.02 -5.11 24.23
C ILE A 19 12.12 -6.19 23.64
N ASP A 20 12.66 -7.02 22.74
CA ASP A 20 11.87 -8.08 22.11
C ASP A 20 11.36 -9.08 23.16
N GLU A 21 12.18 -9.43 24.17
CA GLU A 21 11.77 -10.27 25.30
C GLU A 21 10.70 -9.61 26.18
N ASP A 22 10.89 -8.35 26.56
CA ASP A 22 9.95 -7.62 27.42
C ASP A 22 8.58 -7.45 26.75
N PHE A 23 8.55 -7.10 25.47
CA PHE A 23 7.31 -6.98 24.72
C PHE A 23 6.65 -8.32 24.41
N LEU A 24 7.43 -9.40 24.28
CA LEU A 24 6.88 -10.75 24.20
C LEU A 24 6.17 -11.12 25.52
N ASN A 25 6.81 -10.87 26.66
CA ASN A 25 6.22 -11.10 27.98
C ASN A 25 4.92 -10.30 28.18
N LEU A 26 4.91 -9.02 27.78
CA LEU A 26 3.70 -8.19 27.81
C LEU A 26 2.61 -8.74 26.88
N SER A 27 2.98 -9.10 25.65
CA SER A 27 2.06 -9.69 24.66
C SER A 27 1.38 -10.94 25.22
N THR A 28 2.15 -11.86 25.80
CA THR A 28 1.61 -13.07 26.46
C THR A 28 0.73 -12.73 27.65
N ARG A 29 1.17 -11.81 28.52
CA ARG A 29 0.41 -11.40 29.72
C ARG A 29 -0.96 -10.82 29.37
N PHE A 30 -1.02 -9.99 28.33
CA PHE A 30 -2.26 -9.32 27.91
C PHE A 30 -3.00 -10.06 26.81
N LYS A 31 -2.51 -11.22 26.36
CA LYS A 31 -3.07 -11.99 25.24
C LYS A 31 -3.24 -11.12 23.99
N ALA A 32 -2.23 -10.30 23.69
CA ALA A 32 -2.28 -9.39 22.55
C ALA A 32 -2.36 -10.19 21.24
N VAL A 33 -3.25 -9.76 20.34
CA VAL A 33 -3.38 -10.36 19.01
C VAL A 33 -2.18 -10.01 18.12
N ARG A 34 -1.61 -8.80 18.32
CA ARG A 34 -0.46 -8.29 17.59
C ARG A 34 0.41 -7.48 18.55
N SER A 35 1.71 -7.68 18.47
CA SER A 35 2.73 -6.87 19.18
C SER A 35 3.79 -6.49 18.17
N ILE A 36 3.96 -5.18 17.95
CA ILE A 36 5.00 -4.65 17.06
C ILE A 36 5.79 -3.63 17.86
N VAL A 37 7.11 -3.80 17.83
CA VAL A 37 8.04 -2.82 18.36
C VAL A 37 8.96 -2.41 17.22
N ARG A 38 8.90 -1.13 16.84
CA ARG A 38 9.95 -0.54 16.01
C ARG A 38 10.34 0.83 16.51
N VAL A 39 11.57 1.20 16.18
CA VAL A 39 12.11 2.54 16.28
C VAL A 39 12.43 2.97 14.85
N PRO A 40 11.49 3.64 14.15
CA PRO A 40 11.61 3.89 12.71
C PRO A 40 12.91 4.57 12.27
N ASP A 41 13.50 5.41 13.12
CA ASP A 41 14.74 6.12 12.83
C ASP A 41 16.00 5.22 12.92
N LEU A 42 15.92 4.08 13.61
CA LEU A 42 17.05 3.17 13.85
C LEU A 42 16.87 1.81 13.16
N ASP A 43 15.63 1.35 13.02
CA ASP A 43 15.32 0.04 12.47
C ASP A 43 15.40 0.06 10.93
N PRO A 44 15.69 -1.09 10.29
CA PRO A 44 15.66 -1.20 8.84
C PRO A 44 14.30 -0.78 8.27
N LYS A 45 14.33 -0.09 7.13
CA LYS A 45 13.13 0.24 6.36
C LYS A 45 12.37 -1.04 6.01
N HIS A 46 11.04 -0.92 5.92
CA HIS A 46 10.21 -2.03 5.49
C HIS A 46 10.55 -2.41 4.05
N LYS A 47 10.80 -3.69 3.80
CA LYS A 47 10.99 -4.26 2.47
C LYS A 47 9.63 -4.43 1.81
N ILE A 48 9.43 -3.90 0.61
CA ILE A 48 8.14 -4.01 -0.10
C ILE A 48 8.33 -4.52 -1.52
N ALA A 49 7.29 -5.16 -2.03
CA ALA A 49 7.09 -5.33 -3.47
C ALA A 49 5.87 -4.54 -3.91
N ILE A 50 5.96 -3.93 -5.10
CA ILE A 50 4.89 -3.12 -5.67
C ILE A 50 4.29 -3.88 -6.84
N LEU A 51 2.99 -4.18 -6.77
CA LEU A 51 2.24 -4.77 -7.85
C LEU A 51 1.54 -3.66 -8.64
N ALA A 52 1.67 -3.68 -9.96
CA ALA A 52 1.09 -2.66 -10.84
C ALA A 52 0.54 -3.27 -12.14
N SER A 53 -0.47 -2.63 -12.74
CA SER A 53 -0.98 -3.00 -14.06
C SER A 53 -0.58 -1.98 -15.12
N LYS A 54 -1.49 -1.54 -16.01
CA LYS A 54 -1.19 -0.57 -17.08
C LYS A 54 -1.11 0.88 -16.60
N GLN A 55 -1.74 1.20 -15.46
CA GLN A 55 -1.82 2.56 -14.97
C GLN A 55 -0.61 2.86 -14.09
N ASP A 56 0.23 3.78 -14.55
CA ASP A 56 1.55 4.00 -13.96
C ASP A 56 1.57 5.05 -12.87
N HIS A 57 0.53 5.88 -12.74
CA HIS A 57 0.59 7.10 -11.94
C HIS A 57 0.94 6.84 -10.47
N CYS A 58 0.34 5.84 -9.81
CA CYS A 58 0.70 5.48 -8.43
C CYS A 58 2.10 4.88 -8.34
N LEU A 59 2.48 3.98 -9.25
CA LEU A 59 3.80 3.37 -9.27
C LEU A 59 4.90 4.43 -9.45
N VAL A 60 4.76 5.32 -10.42
CA VAL A 60 5.72 6.38 -10.73
C VAL A 60 5.86 7.35 -9.55
N ASP A 61 4.75 7.74 -8.93
CA ASP A 61 4.78 8.64 -7.77
C ASP A 61 5.48 8.01 -6.57
N MET A 62 5.21 6.72 -6.31
CA MET A 62 5.92 5.96 -5.27
C MET A 62 7.41 5.86 -5.55
N LEU A 63 7.81 5.56 -6.79
CA LEU A 63 9.21 5.46 -7.19
C LEU A 63 9.94 6.80 -7.03
N LEU A 64 9.33 7.90 -7.47
CA LEU A 64 9.87 9.25 -7.29
C LEU A 64 9.93 9.63 -5.80
N GLY A 65 8.87 9.36 -5.03
CA GLY A 65 8.84 9.57 -3.59
C GLY A 65 9.90 8.78 -2.83
N TRP A 66 10.16 7.55 -3.26
CA TRP A 66 11.24 6.74 -2.73
C TRP A 66 12.62 7.31 -3.06
N GLN A 67 12.86 7.71 -4.31
CA GLN A 67 14.13 8.32 -4.74
C GLN A 67 14.41 9.63 -3.98
N ASP A 68 13.38 10.42 -3.72
CA ASP A 68 13.48 11.67 -2.97
C ASP A 68 13.61 11.47 -1.45
N GLY A 69 13.54 10.21 -0.96
CA GLY A 69 13.58 9.88 0.46
C GLY A 69 12.28 10.17 1.22
N ARG A 70 11.21 10.57 0.53
CA ARG A 70 9.88 10.83 1.12
C ARG A 70 9.12 9.55 1.49
N LEU A 71 9.42 8.43 0.83
CA LEU A 71 8.80 7.14 1.12
C LEU A 71 9.79 6.25 1.93
N PRO A 72 9.52 5.97 3.22
CA PRO A 72 10.48 5.30 4.11
C PRO A 72 10.48 3.76 3.96
N VAL A 73 10.63 3.27 2.73
CA VAL A 73 10.62 1.84 2.37
C VAL A 73 11.87 1.42 1.60
N ASP A 74 12.10 0.12 1.54
CA ASP A 74 13.09 -0.54 0.68
C ASP A 74 12.34 -1.34 -0.40
N ILE A 75 12.36 -0.84 -1.65
CA ILE A 75 11.61 -1.46 -2.76
C ILE A 75 12.43 -2.63 -3.30
N LYS A 76 11.96 -3.86 -3.06
CA LYS A 76 12.62 -5.09 -3.50
C LYS A 76 12.39 -5.42 -4.96
N CYS A 77 11.18 -5.21 -5.46
CA CYS A 77 10.87 -5.42 -6.86
C CYS A 77 9.54 -4.75 -7.24
N VAL A 78 9.34 -4.62 -8.56
CA VAL A 78 8.05 -4.28 -9.15
C VAL A 78 7.55 -5.48 -9.93
N ILE A 79 6.32 -5.89 -9.66
CA ILE A 79 5.66 -7.02 -10.31
C ILE A 79 4.48 -6.49 -11.12
N SER A 80 4.30 -6.97 -12.34
CA SER A 80 3.20 -6.54 -13.19
C SER A 80 2.63 -7.67 -14.03
N ASN A 81 1.32 -7.62 -14.25
CA ASN A 81 0.62 -8.46 -15.21
C ASN A 81 0.75 -7.99 -16.67
N HIS A 82 1.58 -6.98 -16.91
CA HIS A 82 1.86 -6.49 -18.25
C HIS A 82 3.37 -6.46 -18.51
N GLU A 83 3.76 -6.89 -19.71
CA GLU A 83 5.11 -6.66 -20.18
C GLU A 83 5.32 -5.17 -20.43
N ARG A 84 6.48 -4.67 -20.03
CA ARG A 84 6.93 -3.31 -20.37
C ARG A 84 8.16 -3.43 -21.24
N GLY A 85 8.06 -2.88 -22.45
CA GLY A 85 9.17 -2.85 -23.38
C GLY A 85 10.40 -2.17 -22.77
N PRO A 86 11.60 -2.49 -23.29
CA PRO A 86 12.81 -1.78 -22.91
C PRO A 86 12.63 -0.28 -23.23
N ASN A 87 13.26 0.59 -22.45
CA ASN A 87 13.22 2.06 -22.63
C ASN A 87 11.94 2.81 -22.20
N THR A 88 10.96 2.17 -21.56
CA THR A 88 9.89 2.93 -20.90
C THR A 88 10.44 3.75 -19.72
N HIS A 89 9.77 4.83 -19.34
CA HIS A 89 10.18 5.67 -18.22
C HIS A 89 10.29 4.86 -16.92
N VAL A 90 9.34 3.95 -16.65
CA VAL A 90 9.40 3.00 -15.53
C VAL A 90 10.61 2.08 -15.64
N ARG A 91 10.80 1.39 -16.77
CA ARG A 91 11.92 0.44 -16.92
C ARG A 91 13.28 1.11 -16.74
N ARG A 92 13.49 2.28 -17.34
CA ARG A 92 14.72 3.06 -17.19
C ARG A 92 14.95 3.48 -15.74
N PHE A 93 13.88 3.86 -15.04
CA PHE A 93 13.97 4.22 -13.63
C PHE A 93 14.42 3.02 -12.79
N LEU A 94 13.76 1.87 -12.97
CA LEU A 94 14.05 0.65 -12.21
C LEU A 94 15.46 0.13 -12.49
N GLU A 95 15.87 0.08 -13.76
CA GLU A 95 17.21 -0.34 -14.18
C GLU A 95 18.29 0.59 -13.61
N ARG A 96 18.08 1.91 -13.62
CA ARG A 96 19.02 2.89 -13.03
C ARG A 96 19.25 2.66 -11.54
N HIS A 97 18.23 2.22 -10.82
CA HIS A 97 18.28 2.02 -9.36
C HIS A 97 18.48 0.55 -8.97
N GLY A 98 18.67 -0.35 -9.93
CA GLY A 98 18.85 -1.78 -9.67
C GLY A 98 17.63 -2.48 -9.08
N ILE A 99 16.42 -1.95 -9.30
CA ILE A 99 15.16 -2.56 -8.82
C ILE A 99 14.68 -3.56 -9.88
N PRO A 100 14.55 -4.86 -9.56
CA PRO A 100 14.01 -5.87 -10.48
C PRO A 100 12.57 -5.57 -10.90
N TYR A 101 12.29 -5.83 -12.18
CA TYR A 101 10.93 -5.82 -12.74
C TYR A 101 10.57 -7.23 -13.19
N HIS A 102 9.45 -7.76 -12.68
CA HIS A 102 8.94 -9.08 -13.04
C HIS A 102 7.62 -8.95 -13.79
N HIS A 103 7.56 -9.54 -14.97
CA HIS A 103 6.31 -9.73 -15.69
C HIS A 103 5.75 -11.10 -15.33
N VAL A 104 4.54 -11.13 -14.78
CA VAL A 104 3.81 -12.36 -14.43
C VAL A 104 2.47 -12.36 -15.15
N ASP A 105 2.35 -13.20 -16.17
CA ASP A 105 1.12 -13.32 -16.96
C ASP A 105 -0.02 -13.92 -16.12
N THR A 106 -1.16 -13.25 -16.08
CA THR A 106 -2.33 -13.67 -15.28
C THR A 106 -3.37 -14.49 -16.05
N THR A 107 -3.09 -14.88 -17.31
CA THR A 107 -3.95 -15.78 -18.10
C THR A 107 -4.09 -17.18 -17.50
N LYS A 108 -3.26 -17.54 -16.51
CA LYS A 108 -3.34 -18.77 -15.71
C LYS A 108 -3.27 -18.41 -14.23
N GLU A 109 -4.41 -17.96 -13.68
CA GLU A 109 -4.53 -17.36 -12.34
C GLU A 109 -3.71 -18.10 -11.28
N ASP A 110 -3.90 -19.42 -11.09
CA ASP A 110 -3.18 -20.19 -10.07
C ASP A 110 -1.64 -20.16 -10.23
N LYS A 111 -1.13 -20.33 -11.46
CA LYS A 111 0.31 -20.33 -11.72
C LYS A 111 0.94 -18.95 -11.60
N SER A 112 0.13 -17.92 -11.84
CA SER A 112 0.58 -16.53 -11.73
C SER A 112 0.83 -16.17 -10.28
N GLU A 113 -0.06 -16.56 -9.37
CA GLU A 113 0.06 -16.26 -7.95
C GLU A 113 1.19 -17.02 -7.25
N GLU A 114 1.43 -18.29 -7.61
CA GLU A 114 2.60 -19.05 -7.15
C GLU A 114 3.91 -18.31 -7.50
N GLY A 115 4.04 -17.84 -8.75
CA GLY A 115 5.20 -17.08 -9.19
C GLY A 115 5.36 -15.73 -8.48
N ILE A 116 4.25 -15.08 -8.09
CA ILE A 116 4.30 -13.87 -7.27
C ILE A 116 4.78 -14.21 -5.87
N LEU A 117 4.26 -15.27 -5.24
CA LEU A 117 4.62 -15.69 -3.88
C LEU A 117 6.13 -15.91 -3.73
N ASP A 118 6.76 -16.58 -4.70
CA ASP A 118 8.20 -16.83 -4.71
C ASP A 118 9.03 -15.52 -4.71
N LEU A 119 8.53 -14.47 -5.35
CA LEU A 119 9.21 -13.18 -5.47
C LEU A 119 9.07 -12.30 -4.22
N VAL A 120 8.08 -12.56 -3.36
CA VAL A 120 7.70 -11.67 -2.26
C VAL A 120 7.95 -12.25 -0.87
N GLN A 121 8.53 -13.46 -0.75
CA GLN A 121 8.76 -14.09 0.55
C GLN A 121 9.56 -13.21 1.53
N ASP A 122 10.52 -12.44 1.01
CA ASP A 122 11.41 -11.56 1.77
C ASP A 122 10.86 -10.13 2.00
N THR A 123 9.60 -9.84 1.64
CA THR A 123 8.98 -8.52 1.87
C THR A 123 8.20 -8.47 3.18
N ASP A 124 8.10 -7.30 3.79
CA ASP A 124 7.32 -7.05 5.00
C ASP A 124 5.82 -6.84 4.69
N PHE A 125 5.49 -6.20 3.57
CA PHE A 125 4.13 -6.01 3.07
C PHE A 125 4.13 -5.74 1.56
N LEU A 126 2.96 -5.88 0.92
CA LEU A 126 2.78 -5.56 -0.50
C LEU A 126 2.00 -4.28 -0.70
N VAL A 127 2.26 -3.62 -1.84
CA VAL A 127 1.47 -2.47 -2.29
C VAL A 127 0.88 -2.75 -3.65
N LEU A 128 -0.44 -2.67 -3.78
CA LEU A 128 -1.16 -2.72 -5.04
C LEU A 128 -1.28 -1.29 -5.60
N ALA A 129 -0.28 -0.86 -6.36
CA ALA A 129 -0.27 0.43 -7.03
C ALA A 129 -1.12 0.36 -8.32
N ARG A 130 -2.45 0.33 -8.15
CA ARG A 130 -3.41 0.15 -9.24
C ARG A 130 -3.22 -1.18 -9.98
N TYR A 131 -2.98 -2.23 -9.20
CA TYR A 131 -3.02 -3.60 -9.69
C TYR A 131 -4.49 -4.01 -9.92
N MET A 132 -4.81 -4.42 -11.15
CA MET A 132 -6.19 -4.61 -11.61
C MET A 132 -6.65 -6.07 -11.54
N GLN A 133 -5.89 -6.93 -10.85
CA GLN A 133 -6.22 -8.35 -10.70
C GLN A 133 -6.52 -8.61 -9.23
N VAL A 134 -7.55 -9.41 -8.99
CA VAL A 134 -7.96 -9.80 -7.65
C VAL A 134 -6.97 -10.84 -7.14
N LEU A 135 -6.40 -10.62 -5.95
CA LEU A 135 -5.58 -11.64 -5.29
C LEU A 135 -6.50 -12.65 -4.61
N SER A 136 -6.24 -13.93 -4.83
CA SER A 136 -7.05 -15.00 -4.26
C SER A 136 -6.88 -15.07 -2.74
N GLY A 137 -7.89 -15.62 -2.06
CA GLY A 137 -7.80 -15.88 -0.63
C GLY A 137 -6.66 -16.84 -0.27
N ASN A 138 -6.28 -17.75 -1.18
CA ASN A 138 -5.16 -18.67 -1.00
C ASN A 138 -3.82 -17.93 -1.06
N PHE A 139 -3.67 -16.99 -2.00
CA PHE A 139 -2.49 -16.14 -2.07
C PHE A 139 -2.32 -15.31 -0.79
N LEU A 140 -3.39 -14.65 -0.32
CA LEU A 140 -3.34 -13.82 0.88
C LEU A 140 -2.97 -14.64 2.13
N GLU A 141 -3.51 -15.85 2.24
CA GLU A 141 -3.21 -16.78 3.33
C GLU A 141 -1.77 -17.31 3.27
N ALA A 142 -1.29 -17.68 2.07
CA ALA A 142 0.09 -18.14 1.87
C ALA A 142 1.13 -17.02 2.09
N TYR A 143 0.83 -15.79 1.67
CA TYR A 143 1.70 -14.65 1.89
C TYR A 143 1.78 -14.25 3.37
N GLY A 144 0.64 -14.31 4.07
CA GLY A 144 0.56 -14.20 5.54
C GLY A 144 0.94 -12.82 6.10
N LYS A 145 1.09 -11.80 5.27
CA LYS A 145 1.47 -10.43 5.66
C LYS A 145 0.51 -9.41 5.05
N ASP A 146 0.60 -8.17 5.53
CA ASP A 146 -0.31 -7.11 5.11
C ASP A 146 -0.13 -6.77 3.61
N VAL A 147 -1.24 -6.42 2.96
CA VAL A 147 -1.28 -5.94 1.58
C VAL A 147 -2.10 -4.65 1.56
N ILE A 148 -1.54 -3.57 1.03
CA ILE A 148 -2.19 -2.26 0.96
C ILE A 148 -2.61 -1.98 -0.48
N ASN A 149 -3.88 -1.64 -0.68
CA ASN A 149 -4.44 -1.31 -1.99
C ASN A 149 -4.89 0.15 -2.07
N ILE A 150 -4.88 0.71 -3.29
CA ILE A 150 -5.50 1.99 -3.62
C ILE A 150 -6.70 1.79 -4.54
N HIS A 151 -7.87 2.13 -4.02
CA HIS A 151 -9.12 2.13 -4.77
C HIS A 151 -9.45 3.54 -5.29
N HIS A 152 -10.00 3.63 -6.50
CA HIS A 152 -10.52 4.89 -7.03
C HIS A 152 -11.89 5.18 -6.40
N GLY A 153 -12.04 6.35 -5.79
CA GLY A 153 -13.31 6.76 -5.19
C GLY A 153 -13.39 6.45 -3.70
N LEU A 154 -14.42 7.03 -3.07
CA LEU A 154 -14.78 6.71 -1.70
C LEU A 154 -15.57 5.40 -1.69
N LEU A 155 -15.11 4.42 -0.93
CA LEU A 155 -15.87 3.21 -0.71
C LEU A 155 -17.06 3.51 0.21
N PRO A 156 -18.27 2.98 -0.11
CA PRO A 156 -18.63 2.24 -1.32
C PRO A 156 -18.86 3.17 -2.54
N SER A 157 -18.23 2.88 -3.68
CA SER A 157 -18.27 3.72 -4.89
C SER A 157 -19.01 3.08 -6.08
N PHE A 158 -19.06 3.80 -7.21
CA PHE A 158 -19.55 3.30 -8.51
C PHE A 158 -18.93 1.94 -8.87
N LYS A 159 -19.79 0.98 -9.23
CA LYS A 159 -19.39 -0.37 -9.66
C LYS A 159 -19.26 -0.44 -11.19
N GLY A 160 -18.38 -1.31 -11.70
CA GLY A 160 -18.26 -1.61 -13.12
C GLY A 160 -17.13 -0.88 -13.86
N GLY A 161 -17.10 -1.00 -15.19
CA GLY A 161 -16.00 -0.52 -16.02
C GLY A 161 -15.95 1.00 -16.21
N ASN A 162 -14.74 1.56 -16.27
CA ASN A 162 -14.47 2.98 -16.53
C ASN A 162 -15.09 3.97 -15.49
N PRO A 163 -14.76 3.80 -14.21
CA PRO A 163 -15.32 4.55 -13.08
C PRO A 163 -15.15 6.07 -13.21
N SER A 164 -13.99 6.54 -13.68
CA SER A 164 -13.72 7.98 -13.84
C SER A 164 -14.63 8.60 -14.90
N LYS A 165 -14.91 7.88 -16.00
CA LYS A 165 -15.83 8.35 -17.03
C LYS A 165 -17.27 8.39 -16.51
N GLN A 166 -17.70 7.36 -15.78
CA GLN A 166 -19.03 7.34 -15.15
C GLN A 166 -19.21 8.52 -14.18
N ALA A 167 -18.24 8.76 -13.31
CA ALA A 167 -18.29 9.88 -12.36
C ALA A 167 -18.31 11.24 -13.08
N PHE A 168 -17.56 11.38 -14.17
CA PHE A 168 -17.57 12.57 -15.02
C PHE A 168 -18.95 12.79 -15.67
N GLU A 169 -19.53 11.76 -16.29
CA GLU A 169 -20.84 11.82 -16.94
C GLU A 169 -21.99 12.04 -15.95
N ALA A 170 -21.87 11.51 -14.73
CA ALA A 170 -22.81 11.76 -13.63
C ALA A 170 -22.73 13.20 -13.09
N GLY A 171 -21.72 13.97 -13.49
CA GLY A 171 -21.58 15.38 -13.09
C GLY A 171 -21.31 15.56 -11.60
N VAL A 172 -20.61 14.61 -10.97
CA VAL A 172 -20.24 14.69 -9.54
C VAL A 172 -19.49 15.99 -9.23
N LYS A 173 -19.53 16.41 -7.97
CA LYS A 173 -18.81 17.62 -7.48
C LYS A 173 -17.63 17.29 -6.58
N LEU A 174 -17.52 16.03 -6.20
CA LEU A 174 -16.45 15.47 -5.39
C LEU A 174 -15.99 14.15 -6.02
N ILE A 175 -14.69 13.93 -5.97
CA ILE A 175 -14.06 12.64 -6.25
C ILE A 175 -13.31 12.18 -5.01
N GLY A 176 -13.03 10.89 -4.92
CA GLY A 176 -12.36 10.29 -3.77
C GLY A 176 -11.26 9.33 -4.15
N ALA A 177 -10.47 8.91 -3.17
CA ALA A 177 -9.61 7.74 -3.22
C ALA A 177 -9.53 7.11 -1.82
N THR A 178 -9.52 5.78 -1.75
CA THR A 178 -9.42 5.04 -0.49
C THR A 178 -8.22 4.10 -0.53
N ALA A 179 -7.30 4.26 0.42
CA ALA A 179 -6.27 3.27 0.69
C ALA A 179 -6.73 2.35 1.82
N HIS A 180 -6.62 1.04 1.65
CA HIS A 180 -7.13 0.06 2.62
C HIS A 180 -6.27 -1.22 2.62
N PHE A 181 -6.37 -2.00 3.69
CA PHE A 181 -5.82 -3.35 3.69
C PHE A 181 -6.66 -4.27 2.78
N VAL A 182 -6.02 -5.21 2.09
CA VAL A 182 -6.71 -6.22 1.28
C VAL A 182 -7.15 -7.38 2.16
N THR A 183 -8.40 -7.80 2.01
CA THR A 183 -8.94 -9.02 2.63
C THR A 183 -9.45 -9.97 1.53
N LYS A 184 -10.05 -11.11 1.92
CA LYS A 184 -10.66 -12.05 0.96
C LYS A 184 -11.85 -11.41 0.24
N GLU A 185 -12.49 -10.44 0.87
CA GLU A 185 -13.59 -9.63 0.35
C GLU A 185 -13.04 -8.44 -0.46
N LEU A 186 -13.39 -8.39 -1.74
CA LEU A 186 -12.91 -7.36 -2.66
C LEU A 186 -13.33 -5.96 -2.23
N ASP A 187 -12.34 -5.07 -2.05
CA ASP A 187 -12.52 -3.67 -1.68
C ASP A 187 -13.30 -3.44 -0.36
N GLU A 188 -13.28 -4.40 0.56
CA GLU A 188 -13.98 -4.32 1.86
C GLU A 188 -13.07 -4.32 3.10
N GLY A 189 -11.75 -4.39 2.88
CA GLY A 189 -10.82 -4.44 4.00
C GLY A 189 -10.69 -3.12 4.77
N PRO A 190 -10.08 -3.15 5.97
CA PRO A 190 -9.98 -1.98 6.85
C PRO A 190 -9.32 -0.77 6.18
N ILE A 191 -10.01 0.36 6.20
CA ILE A 191 -9.58 1.63 5.60
C ILE A 191 -8.40 2.20 6.37
N ILE A 192 -7.35 2.64 5.68
CA ILE A 192 -6.17 3.30 6.24
C ILE A 192 -6.26 4.81 6.07
N GLU A 193 -6.60 5.27 4.86
CA GLU A 193 -6.70 6.69 4.51
C GLU A 193 -7.80 6.89 3.46
N GLN A 194 -8.53 7.99 3.56
CA GLN A 194 -9.41 8.46 2.48
C GLN A 194 -9.14 9.92 2.20
N MET A 195 -9.13 10.27 0.91
CA MET A 195 -9.00 11.66 0.48
C MET A 195 -10.11 12.01 -0.50
N VAL A 196 -10.47 13.29 -0.52
CA VAL A 196 -11.44 13.86 -1.46
C VAL A 196 -10.86 15.09 -2.16
N ASP A 197 -11.31 15.33 -3.38
CA ASP A 197 -11.04 16.58 -4.11
C ASP A 197 -12.29 17.08 -4.84
N THR A 198 -12.32 18.38 -5.12
CA THR A 198 -13.42 19.05 -5.81
C THR A 198 -13.27 19.00 -7.33
N VAL A 199 -14.38 18.72 -7.99
CA VAL A 199 -14.52 18.78 -9.45
C VAL A 199 -15.73 19.63 -9.81
N SER A 200 -15.70 20.23 -10.99
CA SER A 200 -16.69 21.20 -11.43
C SER A 200 -17.10 20.95 -12.87
N HIS A 201 -18.16 21.63 -13.31
CA HIS A 201 -18.61 21.62 -14.70
C HIS A 201 -17.57 22.21 -15.69
N ARG A 202 -16.50 22.85 -15.19
CA ARG A 202 -15.40 23.39 -16.00
C ARG A 202 -14.34 22.34 -16.33
N ASP A 203 -14.30 21.24 -15.57
CA ASP A 203 -13.40 20.14 -15.86
C ASP A 203 -13.87 19.43 -17.14
N ASN A 204 -12.92 19.12 -18.02
CA ASN A 204 -13.11 18.14 -19.08
C ASN A 204 -12.61 16.76 -18.62
N LEU A 205 -12.93 15.70 -19.37
CA LEU A 205 -12.56 14.33 -18.98
C LEU A 205 -11.05 14.15 -18.71
N PRO A 206 -10.11 14.68 -19.54
CA PRO A 206 -8.68 14.63 -19.21
C PRO A 206 -8.32 15.28 -17.86
N SER A 207 -8.81 16.50 -17.60
CA SER A 207 -8.55 17.19 -16.33
C SER A 207 -9.15 16.47 -15.12
N PHE A 208 -10.34 15.86 -15.29
CA PHE A 208 -10.99 15.04 -14.28
C PHE A 208 -10.15 13.81 -13.93
N VAL A 209 -9.68 13.08 -14.95
CA VAL A 209 -8.81 11.90 -14.77
C VAL A 209 -7.51 12.30 -14.09
N GLN A 210 -6.91 13.43 -14.47
CA GLN A 210 -5.68 13.92 -13.82
C GLN A 210 -5.88 14.21 -12.34
N LYS A 211 -6.99 14.87 -11.95
CA LYS A 211 -7.35 15.10 -10.55
C LYS A 211 -7.54 13.78 -9.79
N SER A 212 -8.27 12.84 -10.36
CA SER A 212 -8.47 11.50 -9.78
C SER A 212 -7.14 10.78 -9.54
N GLN A 213 -6.25 10.75 -10.54
CA GLN A 213 -4.94 10.13 -10.42
C GLN A 213 -4.06 10.84 -9.38
N ASN A 214 -4.13 12.18 -9.30
CA ASN A 214 -3.43 12.95 -8.28
C ASN A 214 -3.91 12.62 -6.86
N LEU A 215 -5.20 12.41 -6.69
CA LEU A 215 -5.80 12.05 -5.41
C LEU A 215 -5.38 10.63 -4.98
N GLU A 216 -5.38 9.67 -5.90
CA GLU A 216 -4.93 8.29 -5.65
C GLU A 216 -3.46 8.23 -5.19
N LYS A 217 -2.57 8.96 -5.87
CA LYS A 217 -1.15 9.06 -5.52
C LYS A 217 -0.95 9.55 -4.08
N GLN A 218 -1.58 10.67 -3.74
CA GLN A 218 -1.47 11.28 -2.41
C GLN A 218 -2.05 10.37 -1.32
N CYS A 219 -3.21 9.77 -1.57
CA CYS A 219 -3.87 8.88 -0.63
C CYS A 219 -3.01 7.64 -0.34
N LEU A 220 -2.47 7.00 -1.38
CA LEU A 220 -1.62 5.82 -1.22
C LEU A 220 -0.30 6.17 -0.51
N ALA A 221 0.37 7.26 -0.89
CA ALA A 221 1.62 7.68 -0.27
C ALA A 221 1.45 7.92 1.24
N LYS A 222 0.37 8.63 1.64
CA LYS A 222 0.08 8.91 3.04
C LYS A 222 -0.30 7.66 3.83
N ALA A 223 -1.03 6.72 3.22
CA ALA A 223 -1.35 5.45 3.86
C ALA A 223 -0.09 4.62 4.16
N ILE A 224 0.85 4.55 3.21
CA ILE A 224 2.11 3.84 3.39
C ILE A 224 2.99 4.53 4.44
N GLU A 225 3.07 5.86 4.40
CA GLU A 225 3.81 6.64 5.40
C GLU A 225 3.30 6.36 6.82
N SER A 226 1.99 6.49 7.04
CA SER A 226 1.35 6.20 8.33
C SER A 226 1.57 4.76 8.78
N TYR A 227 1.48 3.80 7.85
CA TYR A 227 1.74 2.39 8.15
C TYR A 227 3.20 2.15 8.57
N CYS A 228 4.17 2.69 7.84
CA CYS A 228 5.59 2.54 8.16
C CYS A 228 5.99 3.24 9.47
N GLN A 229 5.29 4.32 9.84
CA GLN A 229 5.45 5.02 11.12
C GLN A 229 4.73 4.34 12.30
N LEU A 230 4.15 3.15 12.10
CA LEU A 230 3.35 2.41 13.08
C LEU A 230 2.15 3.22 13.63
N ARG A 231 1.62 4.15 12.83
CA ARG A 231 0.44 4.94 13.18
C ARG A 231 -0.86 4.21 12.86
N VAL A 232 -0.80 3.07 12.17
CA VAL A 232 -1.99 2.34 11.71
C VAL A 232 -2.02 0.97 12.39
N LEU A 233 -3.08 0.71 13.16
CA LEU A 233 -3.35 -0.61 13.73
C LEU A 233 -4.71 -1.12 13.24
N PRO A 234 -4.77 -2.31 12.62
CA PRO A 234 -6.04 -3.00 12.39
C PRO A 234 -6.78 -3.20 13.73
N TYR A 235 -8.08 -2.90 13.75
CA TYR A 235 -8.94 -3.01 14.91
C TYR A 235 -10.25 -3.68 14.51
N GLU A 236 -10.62 -4.73 15.26
CA GLU A 236 -11.70 -5.64 14.90
C GLU A 236 -11.52 -6.20 13.47
N GLN A 237 -12.61 -6.54 12.79
CA GLN A 237 -12.55 -7.13 11.44
C GLN A 237 -12.31 -6.08 10.35
N ASN A 238 -12.96 -4.91 10.42
CA ASN A 238 -13.08 -3.99 9.27
C ASN A 238 -12.65 -2.54 9.57
N ARG A 239 -11.94 -2.28 10.68
CA ARG A 239 -11.57 -0.91 11.08
C ARG A 239 -10.07 -0.78 11.34
N THR A 240 -9.59 0.45 11.36
CA THR A 240 -8.24 0.78 11.80
C THR A 240 -8.29 1.87 12.88
N VAL A 241 -7.30 1.87 13.75
CA VAL A 241 -6.95 3.01 14.59
C VAL A 241 -5.77 3.70 13.92
N VAL A 242 -5.92 4.99 13.61
CA VAL A 242 -4.87 5.84 13.02
C VAL A 242 -4.47 6.90 14.05
N PHE A 243 -3.18 6.93 14.45
CA PHE A 243 -2.62 7.82 15.48
C PHE A 243 -1.99 9.09 14.90
#